data_AF-A0A1Q5MT10-F1
#
_entry.id   AF-A0A1Q5MT10-F1
#
_cell.length_a   1.000
_cell.length_b   1.000
_cell.length_c   1.000
_cell.angle_alpha   90.00
_cell.angle_beta   90.00
_cell.angle_gamma   90.00
#
_symmetry.space_group_name_H-M   'P 1'
#
loop_
_entity.id
_entity.type
_entity.pdbx_description
1 polymer ?
#
loop_
_entity_poly.entity_id
_entity_poly.type
_entity_poly.pdbx_seq_one_letter_code
_entity_poly.pdbx_strand_id
1 'polypeptide(L)'
;MAGAGAGVDLGRDVFVISPFRHVVAGAKRACRDLVPAERVGTVHTTQGKEADVVILILGTDPGRPGARAWAASRPNLLNVAVSRAKRRLFVIGDLDAWRDQRFFAPLAESLPAHTWQAQP
;
A
#
# COMPACT_ATOMS: atom_id res chain seq x y z
N MET A 1 29.79 -5.43 -14.50
CA MET A 1 29.98 -4.95 -13.12
C MET A 1 28.62 -4.59 -12.57
N ALA A 2 28.12 -5.35 -11.60
CA ALA A 2 26.82 -5.12 -10.97
C ALA A 2 26.87 -3.81 -10.17
N GLY A 3 25.99 -2.87 -10.49
CA GLY A 3 25.86 -1.63 -9.72
C GLY A 3 25.43 -1.96 -8.30
N ALA A 4 26.22 -1.52 -7.32
CA ALA A 4 25.80 -1.53 -5.93
C ALA A 4 24.47 -0.78 -5.82
N GLY A 5 23.38 -1.52 -5.60
CA GLY A 5 22.06 -0.91 -5.41
C GLY A 5 22.13 -0.02 -4.18
N ALA A 6 22.03 1.30 -4.38
CA ALA A 6 21.88 2.23 -3.27
C ALA A 6 20.76 1.72 -2.36
N GLY A 7 21.04 1.62 -1.06
CA GLY A 7 20.04 1.21 -0.06
C GLY A 7 18.80 2.09 -0.14
N VAL A 8 17.66 1.55 0.31
CA VAL A 8 16.42 2.33 0.40
C VAL A 8 16.47 3.18 1.67
N ASP A 9 16.40 4.49 1.53
CA ASP A 9 16.20 5.40 2.65
C ASP A 9 14.69 5.52 2.93
N LEU A 10 14.23 4.96 4.05
CA LEU A 10 12.81 4.99 4.42
C LEU A 10 12.26 6.42 4.57
N GLY A 11 13.13 7.38 4.92
CA GLY A 11 12.77 8.77 5.09
C GLY A 11 12.48 9.51 3.79
N ARG A 12 13.09 9.07 2.68
CA ARG A 12 13.05 9.80 1.40
C ARG A 12 12.43 8.99 0.26
N ASP A 13 12.60 7.68 0.27
CA ASP A 13 12.42 6.84 -0.91
C ASP A 13 11.14 5.99 -0.84
N VAL A 14 10.41 6.04 0.30
CA VAL A 14 9.20 5.24 0.55
C VAL A 14 7.96 6.13 0.67
N PHE A 15 6.85 5.70 0.09
CA PHE A 15 5.51 6.17 0.46
C PHE A 15 4.71 5.05 1.12
N VAL A 16 3.95 5.40 2.15
CA VAL A 16 2.96 4.50 2.77
C VAL A 16 1.59 5.09 2.53
N ILE A 17 0.74 4.38 1.80
CA ILE A 17 -0.57 4.89 1.40
C ILE A 17 -1.70 3.93 1.75
N SER A 18 -2.89 4.48 1.98
CA SER A 18 -4.12 3.70 2.11
C SER A 18 -5.33 4.49 1.60
N PRO A 19 -6.35 3.86 1.03
CA PRO A 19 -7.61 4.56 0.77
C PRO A 19 -8.39 4.92 2.03
N PHE A 20 -8.05 4.33 3.18
CA PHE A 20 -8.84 4.44 4.40
C PHE A 20 -8.17 5.36 5.42
N ARG A 21 -8.82 6.47 5.77
CA ARG A 21 -8.27 7.48 6.69
C ARG A 21 -7.89 6.91 8.06
N HIS A 22 -8.66 5.96 8.58
CA HIS A 22 -8.34 5.30 9.86
C HIS A 22 -7.08 4.43 9.78
N VAL A 23 -6.87 3.77 8.64
CA VAL A 23 -5.64 3.00 8.38
C VAL A 23 -4.45 3.95 8.25
N VAL A 24 -4.60 5.08 7.55
CA VAL A 24 -3.55 6.12 7.49
C VAL A 24 -3.17 6.62 8.88
N ALA A 25 -4.15 6.87 9.75
CA ALA A 25 -3.88 7.29 11.13
C ALA A 25 -3.12 6.21 11.93
N GLY A 26 -3.46 4.94 11.75
CA GLY A 26 -2.71 3.80 12.32
C GLY A 26 -1.30 3.69 11.78
N ALA A 27 -1.12 3.78 10.47
CA ALA A 27 0.18 3.71 9.80
C ALA A 27 1.11 4.84 10.25
N LYS A 28 0.59 6.07 10.41
CA LYS A 28 1.36 7.20 10.95
C LYS A 28 1.90 6.91 12.36
N ARG A 29 1.16 6.16 13.18
CA ARG A 29 1.63 5.76 14.51
C ARG A 29 2.67 4.64 14.41
N ALA A 30 2.38 3.61 13.62
CA ALA A 30 3.25 2.44 13.47
C ALA A 30 4.61 2.76 12.82
N CYS A 31 4.66 3.77 11.94
CA CYS A 31 5.86 4.13 11.18
C CYS A 31 6.49 5.46 11.64
N ARG A 32 6.10 6.02 12.79
CA ARG A 32 6.49 7.38 13.24
C ARG A 32 8.00 7.64 13.16
N ASP A 33 8.79 6.66 13.56
CA ASP A 33 10.26 6.80 13.65
C ASP A 33 10.98 6.23 12.41
N LEU A 34 10.22 5.78 11.41
CA LEU A 34 10.73 5.12 10.20
C LEU A 34 10.46 5.95 8.94
N VAL A 35 9.27 6.53 8.85
CA VAL A 35 8.79 7.24 7.65
C VAL A 35 8.17 8.58 8.07
N PRO A 36 8.62 9.71 7.51
CA PRO A 36 8.05 11.03 7.78
C PRO A 36 6.54 11.09 7.53
N ALA A 37 5.84 11.80 8.40
CA ALA A 37 4.37 11.80 8.41
C ALA A 37 3.74 12.35 7.12
N GLU A 38 4.44 13.20 6.38
CA GLU A 38 4.05 13.73 5.07
C GLU A 38 4.15 12.69 3.94
N ARG A 39 4.88 11.60 4.17
CA ARG A 39 5.02 10.46 3.27
C ARG A 39 4.07 9.30 3.61
N VAL A 40 3.25 9.48 4.65
CA VAL A 40 2.19 8.56 5.06
C VAL A 40 0.83 9.22 4.84
N GLY A 41 0.02 8.70 3.92
CA GLY A 41 -1.16 9.44 3.47
C GLY A 41 -2.23 8.61 2.78
N THR A 42 -3.25 9.31 2.27
CA THR A 42 -4.20 8.66 1.37
C THR A 42 -3.58 8.55 -0.02
N VAL A 43 -4.23 7.79 -0.90
CA VAL A 43 -3.85 7.70 -2.32
C VAL A 43 -3.78 9.09 -3.00
N HIS A 44 -4.51 10.08 -2.49
CA HIS A 44 -4.47 11.46 -2.97
C HIS A 44 -3.26 12.26 -2.45
N THR A 45 -2.67 11.87 -1.32
CA THR A 45 -1.45 12.52 -0.77
C THR A 45 -0.25 12.38 -1.73
N THR A 46 -0.25 11.35 -2.57
CA THR A 46 0.77 11.09 -3.59
C THR A 46 0.44 11.68 -4.95
N GLN A 47 -0.58 12.53 -5.10
CA GLN A 47 -0.93 13.07 -6.42
C GLN A 47 0.22 13.92 -6.99
N GLY A 48 0.76 13.50 -8.13
CA GLY A 48 1.91 14.15 -8.79
C GLY A 48 3.28 13.87 -8.15
N LYS A 49 3.37 12.97 -7.15
CA LYS A 49 4.64 12.60 -6.49
C LYS A 49 4.88 11.10 -6.59
N GLU A 50 6.07 10.70 -7.00
CA GLU A 50 6.48 9.29 -7.07
C GLU A 50 7.52 8.97 -6.00
N ALA A 51 7.65 7.69 -5.65
CA ALA A 51 8.65 7.17 -4.73
C ALA A 51 9.31 5.91 -5.31
N ASP A 52 10.50 5.57 -4.84
CA ASP A 52 11.16 4.33 -5.26
C ASP A 52 10.36 3.11 -4.79
N VAL A 53 9.78 3.20 -3.60
CA VAL A 53 8.94 2.16 -3.01
C VAL A 53 7.60 2.75 -2.59
N VAL A 54 6.50 2.05 -2.92
CA VAL A 54 5.17 2.34 -2.39
C VAL A 54 4.70 1.13 -1.59
N ILE A 55 4.21 1.38 -0.38
CA ILE A 55 3.53 0.41 0.48
C ILE A 55 2.05 0.78 0.50
N LEU A 56 1.21 0.00 -0.17
CA LEU A 56 -0.24 0.15 -0.17
C LEU A 56 -0.85 -0.71 0.93
N ILE A 57 -1.49 -0.09 1.91
CA ILE A 57 -2.16 -0.78 3.02
C ILE A 57 -3.67 -0.84 2.77
N LEU A 58 -4.17 -2.07 2.59
CA LEU A 58 -5.56 -2.44 2.34
C LEU A 58 -6.20 -3.09 3.58
N GLY A 59 -5.84 -2.62 4.77
CA GLY A 59 -6.48 -3.05 6.02
C GLY A 59 -7.96 -2.65 6.02
N THR A 60 -8.84 -3.62 6.24
CA THR A 60 -10.29 -3.37 6.40
C THR A 60 -10.83 -4.18 7.55
N ASP A 61 -11.92 -3.68 8.15
CA ASP A 61 -12.69 -4.43 9.13
C ASP A 61 -13.37 -5.61 8.41
N PRO A 62 -13.12 -6.88 8.83
CA PRO A 62 -13.76 -8.06 8.24
C PRO A 62 -15.30 -7.96 8.27
N GLY A 63 -15.87 -7.35 9.31
CA GLY A 63 -17.32 -7.17 9.49
C GLY A 63 -17.92 -6.02 8.66
N ARG A 64 -17.13 -5.28 7.88
CA ARG A 64 -17.59 -4.15 7.05
C ARG A 64 -17.18 -4.30 5.58
N PRO A 65 -17.79 -5.23 4.83
CA PRO A 65 -17.44 -5.49 3.43
C PRO A 65 -17.66 -4.28 2.50
N GLY A 66 -18.57 -3.36 2.85
CA GLY A 66 -18.85 -2.17 2.05
C GLY A 66 -17.64 -1.26 1.81
N ALA A 67 -16.68 -1.21 2.75
CA ALA A 67 -15.46 -0.43 2.57
C ALA A 67 -14.55 -1.01 1.48
N ARG A 68 -14.44 -2.35 1.40
CA ARG A 68 -13.71 -3.05 0.33
C ARG A 68 -14.39 -2.85 -1.02
N ALA A 69 -15.70 -3.06 -1.07
CA ALA A 69 -16.49 -2.86 -2.29
C ALA A 69 -16.38 -1.43 -2.84
N TRP A 70 -16.41 -0.42 -1.95
CA TRP A 70 -16.18 0.97 -2.35
C TRP A 70 -14.78 1.20 -2.92
N ALA A 71 -13.74 0.70 -2.25
CA ALA A 71 -12.36 0.85 -2.73
C ALA A 71 -12.12 0.14 -4.08
N ALA A 72 -12.83 -0.96 -4.32
CA ALA A 72 -12.82 -1.72 -5.56
C ALA A 72 -13.85 -1.25 -6.60
N SER A 73 -14.61 -0.19 -6.33
CA SER A 73 -15.64 0.29 -7.26
C SER A 73 -15.07 0.93 -8.53
N ARG A 74 -13.83 1.43 -8.47
CA ARG A 74 -13.11 2.05 -9.59
C ARG A 74 -11.64 1.65 -9.58
N PRO A 75 -11.00 1.53 -10.76
CA PRO A 75 -9.59 1.10 -10.86
C PRO A 75 -8.61 2.19 -10.39
N ASN A 76 -9.06 3.45 -10.32
CA ASN A 76 -8.21 4.62 -10.07
C ASN A 76 -7.33 4.48 -8.82
N LEU A 77 -7.83 3.79 -7.80
CA LEU A 77 -7.14 3.64 -6.53
C LEU A 77 -5.88 2.77 -6.67
N LEU A 78 -6.04 1.61 -7.31
CA LEU A 78 -4.93 0.71 -7.60
C LEU A 78 -3.96 1.31 -8.62
N ASN A 79 -4.49 1.92 -9.69
CA ASN A 79 -3.67 2.54 -10.73
C ASN A 79 -2.78 3.66 -10.16
N VAL A 80 -3.29 4.45 -9.20
CA VAL A 80 -2.46 5.44 -8.52
C VAL A 80 -1.39 4.73 -7.69
N ALA A 81 -1.71 3.74 -6.86
CA ALA A 81 -0.68 3.06 -6.08
C ALA A 81 0.45 2.46 -6.95
N VAL A 82 0.08 1.81 -8.06
CA VAL A 82 1.03 1.20 -9.00
C VAL A 82 1.87 2.27 -9.70
N SER A 83 1.24 3.30 -10.29
CA SER A 83 1.94 4.35 -11.04
C SER A 83 2.81 5.28 -10.19
N ARG A 84 2.79 5.15 -8.86
CA ARG A 84 3.59 5.97 -7.94
C ARG A 84 4.87 5.28 -7.51
N ALA A 85 4.97 3.96 -7.74
CA ALA A 85 6.15 3.16 -7.44
C ALA A 85 7.11 3.13 -8.63
N LYS A 86 8.34 3.63 -8.45
CA LYS A 86 9.37 3.58 -9.49
C LYS A 86 10.11 2.23 -9.53
N ARG A 87 10.29 1.58 -8.38
CA ARG A 87 11.04 0.32 -8.28
C ARG A 87 10.23 -0.82 -7.69
N ARG A 88 9.49 -0.60 -6.59
CA ARG A 88 8.77 -1.67 -5.89
C ARG A 88 7.41 -1.22 -5.36
N LEU A 89 6.42 -2.09 -5.50
CA LEU A 89 5.13 -2.00 -4.83
C LEU A 89 5.00 -3.14 -3.83
N PHE A 90 4.70 -2.80 -2.58
CA PHE A 90 4.25 -3.76 -1.57
C PHE A 90 2.79 -3.52 -1.24
N VAL A 91 2.02 -4.59 -1.07
CA VAL A 91 0.61 -4.52 -0.70
C VAL A 91 0.42 -5.30 0.59
N ILE A 92 -0.15 -4.64 1.61
CA ILE A 92 -0.42 -5.24 2.92
C ILE A 92 -1.92 -5.29 3.11
N GLY A 93 -2.48 -6.49 3.23
CA GLY A 93 -3.92 -6.69 3.43
C GLY A 93 -4.28 -8.17 3.54
N ASP A 94 -5.54 -8.44 3.82
CA ASP A 94 -6.11 -9.79 3.81
C ASP A 94 -6.33 -10.25 2.37
N LEU A 95 -5.45 -11.14 1.88
CA LEU A 95 -5.48 -11.59 0.49
C LEU A 95 -6.82 -12.21 0.11
N ASP A 96 -7.43 -13.02 0.99
CA ASP A 96 -8.70 -13.69 0.71
C ASP A 96 -9.86 -12.70 0.66
N ALA A 97 -9.82 -11.64 1.47
CA ALA A 97 -10.83 -10.59 1.42
C ALA A 97 -10.76 -9.73 0.13
N TRP A 98 -9.60 -9.67 -0.53
CA TRP A 98 -9.34 -8.78 -1.67
C TRP A 98 -9.27 -9.48 -3.03
N ARG A 99 -8.92 -10.77 -3.08
CA ARG A 99 -8.72 -11.53 -4.33
C ARG A 99 -9.96 -11.57 -5.23
N ASP A 100 -11.16 -11.52 -4.66
CA ASP A 100 -12.41 -11.59 -5.43
C ASP A 100 -12.96 -10.19 -5.82
N GLN A 101 -12.26 -9.12 -5.44
CA GLN A 101 -12.67 -7.76 -5.81
C GLN A 101 -12.23 -7.45 -7.25
N ARG A 102 -13.16 -6.98 -8.08
CA ARG A 102 -13.03 -6.83 -9.55
C ARG A 102 -11.66 -6.29 -10.05
N PHE A 103 -11.13 -5.23 -9.44
CA PHE A 103 -9.86 -4.62 -9.88
C PHE A 103 -8.64 -5.10 -9.09
N PHE A 104 -8.83 -5.89 -8.04
CA PHE A 104 -7.76 -6.43 -7.20
C PHE A 104 -7.47 -7.91 -7.49
N ALA A 105 -8.36 -8.63 -8.19
CA ALA A 105 -8.06 -9.99 -8.66
C ALA A 105 -6.76 -10.06 -9.49
N PRO A 106 -6.51 -9.20 -10.50
CA PRO A 106 -5.24 -9.24 -11.23
C PRO A 106 -4.03 -8.90 -10.35
N LEU A 107 -4.20 -8.04 -9.34
CA LEU A 107 -3.15 -7.71 -8.38
C LEU A 107 -2.77 -8.93 -7.54
N ALA A 108 -3.76 -9.66 -7.04
CA ALA A 108 -3.59 -10.86 -6.25
C ALA A 108 -2.92 -11.99 -7.04
N GLU A 109 -3.20 -12.09 -8.34
CA GLU A 109 -2.57 -13.07 -9.23
C GLU A 109 -1.14 -12.68 -9.65
N SER A 110 -0.85 -11.38 -9.75
CA SER A 110 0.43 -10.89 -10.31
C SER A 110 1.54 -10.75 -9.27
N LEU A 111 1.21 -10.60 -7.99
CA LEU A 111 2.21 -10.37 -6.94
C LEU A 111 2.48 -11.66 -6.15
N PRO A 112 3.75 -11.96 -5.82
CA PRO A 112 4.05 -13.03 -4.88
C PRO A 112 3.42 -12.71 -3.52
N ALA A 113 2.67 -13.67 -2.97
CA ALA A 113 2.03 -13.55 -1.67
C ALA A 113 2.92 -14.12 -0.57
N HIS A 114 2.98 -13.42 0.56
CA HIS A 114 3.62 -13.91 1.79
C HIS A 114 2.68 -13.72 2.96
N THR A 115 2.36 -14.81 3.66
CA THR A 115 1.52 -14.77 4.86
C THR A 115 2.38 -14.41 6.07
N TRP A 116 2.16 -13.22 6.62
CA TRP A 116 2.80 -12.81 7.86
C TRP A 116 2.06 -13.40 9.05
N GLN A 117 2.75 -14.22 9.85
CA GLN A 117 2.23 -14.65 11.15
C GLN A 117 2.63 -13.62 12.20
N ALA A 118 1.66 -13.00 12.85
CA ALA A 118 1.94 -12.13 13.97
C ALA A 118 2.55 -12.97 15.11
N GLN A 119 3.74 -12.58 15.58
CA GLN A 119 4.26 -13.13 16.83
C GLN A 119 3.34 -12.67 17.98
N PRO A 120 2.89 -13.61 18.84
CA PRO A 120 1.98 -13.31 19.94
C PRO A 120 2.60 -12.36 20.98
#